data_AF-A0A920UC85-F1
#
_entry.id   AF-A0A920UC85-F1
#
_cell.length_a   1.000
_cell.length_b   1.000
_cell.length_c   1.000
_cell.angle_alpha   90.00
_cell.angle_beta   90.00
_cell.angle_gamma   90.00
#
_symmetry.space_group_name_H-M   'P 1'
#
loop_
_entity.id
_entity.type
_entity.pdbx_description
1 polymer ?
#
loop_
_entity_poly.entity_id
_entity_poly.type
_entity_poly.pdbx_seq_one_letter_code
_entity_poly.pdbx_strand_id
1 'polypeptide(L)'
;MTPENKAVWSWTMYDWANSAFATTVMAGFFPLFFKAYWADPNYPSESTFYLGMANSIASIIVALFAPFLGAIADQGTAKKKFLFTFAYLGIVMTGGLWIVDKGYWQMAVLFYVLAALGFSGSNIFYDSLLPGVASEKKVIMSHLWDSEWVI
;
A
#
# COMPACT_ATOMS: atom_id res chain seq x y z
N MET A 1 28.41 6.22 -2.98
CA MET A 1 27.32 5.47 -3.65
C MET A 1 27.03 6.12 -5.00
N THR A 2 27.05 5.33 -6.08
CA THR A 2 26.62 5.77 -7.42
C THR A 2 25.12 6.09 -7.43
N PRO A 3 24.62 6.91 -8.37
CA PRO A 3 23.19 7.21 -8.50
C PRO A 3 22.33 5.95 -8.66
N GLU A 4 22.82 4.95 -9.40
CA GLU A 4 22.17 3.65 -9.58
C GLU A 4 22.05 2.88 -8.25
N ASN A 5 23.12 2.83 -7.46
CA ASN A 5 23.09 2.19 -6.13
C ASN A 5 22.12 2.90 -5.17
N LYS A 6 21.99 4.23 -5.25
CA LYS A 6 21.02 4.98 -4.43
C LYS A 6 19.58 4.65 -4.81
N ALA A 7 19.30 4.51 -6.11
CA ALA A 7 17.97 4.16 -6.60
C ALA A 7 17.56 2.75 -6.15
N VAL A 8 18.47 1.77 -6.29
CA VAL A 8 18.24 0.38 -5.83
C VAL A 8 17.98 0.33 -4.34
N TRP A 9 18.82 0.97 -3.50
CA TRP A 9 18.60 0.98 -2.06
C TRP A 9 17.30 1.66 -1.64
N SER A 10 16.94 2.77 -2.29
CA SER A 10 15.68 3.47 -2.01
C SER A 10 14.48 2.59 -2.33
N TRP A 11 14.55 1.88 -3.46
CA TRP A 11 13.53 0.94 -3.89
C TRP A 11 13.41 -0.24 -2.91
N THR A 12 14.52 -0.90 -2.57
CA THR A 12 14.53 -2.03 -1.63
C THR A 12 14.02 -1.65 -0.25
N MET A 13 14.37 -0.47 0.26
CA MET A 13 13.86 0.01 1.55
C MET A 13 12.36 0.27 1.53
N TYR A 14 11.85 0.79 0.41
CA TYR A 14 10.42 1.00 0.23
C TYR A 14 9.66 -0.32 0.13
N ASP A 15 10.19 -1.30 -0.62
CA ASP A 15 9.65 -2.64 -0.74
C ASP A 15 9.51 -3.34 0.62
N TRP A 16 10.57 -3.23 1.42
CA TRP A 16 10.61 -3.75 2.77
C TRP A 16 9.56 -3.09 3.68
N ALA A 17 9.45 -1.76 3.63
CA ALA A 17 8.46 -1.01 4.40
C ALA A 17 7.02 -1.37 4.00
N ASN A 18 6.76 -1.52 2.70
CA ASN A 18 5.47 -1.94 2.17
C ASN A 18 5.06 -3.32 2.70
N SER A 19 6.00 -4.27 2.65
CA SER A 19 5.78 -5.63 3.17
C SER A 19 5.51 -5.61 4.67
N ALA A 20 6.25 -4.80 5.43
CA ALA A 20 6.03 -4.62 6.86
C ALA A 20 4.65 -4.04 7.17
N PHE A 21 4.18 -3.05 6.39
CA PHE A 21 2.84 -2.47 6.55
C PHE A 21 1.73 -3.50 6.26
N ALA A 22 1.80 -4.21 5.14
CA ALA A 22 0.80 -5.20 4.76
C ALA A 22 0.67 -6.32 5.80
N THR A 23 1.80 -6.83 6.28
CA THR A 23 1.82 -7.92 7.27
C THR A 23 1.43 -7.44 8.68
N THR A 24 1.99 -6.33 9.13
CA THR A 24 1.80 -5.85 10.50
C THR A 24 0.50 -5.12 10.66
N VAL A 25 0.18 -4.15 9.78
CA VAL A 25 -0.99 -3.29 9.95
C VAL A 25 -2.24 -3.96 9.40
N MET A 26 -2.21 -4.38 8.13
CA MET A 26 -3.42 -4.88 7.46
C MET A 26 -3.81 -6.29 7.92
N ALA A 27 -2.83 -7.21 8.03
CA ALA A 27 -3.11 -8.59 8.39
C ALA A 27 -3.13 -8.83 9.90
N GLY A 28 -2.21 -8.23 10.66
CA GLY A 28 -2.05 -8.49 12.10
C GLY A 28 -2.84 -7.52 12.99
N PHE A 29 -2.36 -6.28 13.05
CA PHE A 29 -2.79 -5.26 14.00
C PHE A 29 -4.26 -4.90 13.81
N PHE A 30 -4.66 -4.46 12.62
CA PHE A 30 -6.00 -3.91 12.42
C PHE A 30 -7.11 -4.92 12.75
N PRO A 31 -7.12 -6.16 12.22
CA PRO A 31 -8.19 -7.11 12.54
C PRO A 31 -8.24 -7.47 14.03
N LEU A 32 -7.07 -7.64 14.65
CA LEU A 32 -6.96 -8.00 16.07
C LEU A 32 -7.47 -6.88 16.97
N PHE A 33 -6.99 -5.66 16.76
CA PHE A 33 -7.35 -4.50 17.58
C PHE A 33 -8.78 -4.05 17.34
N PHE A 34 -9.25 -4.14 16.10
CA PHE A 34 -10.63 -3.81 15.78
C PHE A 34 -11.60 -4.70 16.55
N LYS A 35 -11.40 -6.02 16.54
CA LYS A 35 -12.25 -6.93 17.30
C LYS A 35 -12.15 -6.70 18.81
N ALA A 36 -10.96 -6.39 19.33
CA ALA A 36 -10.72 -6.27 20.76
C ALA A 36 -11.14 -4.91 21.37
N TYR A 37 -11.09 -3.82 20.59
CA TYR A 37 -11.20 -2.46 21.11
C TYR A 37 -12.22 -1.58 20.37
N TRP A 38 -12.23 -1.59 19.03
CA TRP A 38 -13.11 -0.69 18.27
C TRP A 38 -14.49 -1.28 17.97
N ALA A 39 -14.64 -2.59 17.95
CA ALA A 39 -15.93 -3.24 17.69
C ALA A 39 -16.99 -2.85 18.72
N ASP A 40 -18.25 -2.83 18.28
CA ASP A 40 -19.37 -2.45 19.14
C ASP A 40 -19.49 -3.40 20.34
N PRO A 41 -19.34 -2.91 21.58
CA PRO A 41 -19.42 -3.76 22.76
C PRO A 41 -20.82 -4.35 23.00
N ASN A 42 -21.86 -3.78 22.41
CA ASN A 42 -23.24 -4.28 22.52
C ASN A 42 -23.50 -5.46 21.58
N TYR A 43 -22.76 -5.55 20.47
CA TYR A 43 -22.94 -6.56 19.43
C TYR A 43 -21.62 -7.24 19.05
N PRO A 44 -20.95 -7.95 19.99
CA PRO A 44 -19.64 -8.54 19.75
C PRO A 44 -19.64 -9.64 18.66
N SER A 45 -20.78 -10.28 18.41
CA SER A 45 -20.94 -11.26 17.31
C SER A 45 -20.77 -10.63 15.93
N GLU A 46 -21.10 -9.35 15.77
CA GLU A 46 -21.07 -8.61 14.50
C GLU A 46 -19.67 -8.07 14.16
N SER A 47 -18.70 -8.18 15.06
CA SER A 47 -17.33 -7.68 14.86
C SER A 47 -16.70 -8.18 13.56
N THR A 48 -16.94 -9.45 13.22
CA THR A 48 -16.46 -10.07 11.98
C THR A 48 -17.14 -9.47 10.75
N PHE A 49 -18.44 -9.19 10.84
CA PHE A 49 -19.19 -8.54 9.78
C PHE A 49 -18.68 -7.12 9.52
N TYR A 50 -18.47 -6.32 10.57
CA TYR A 50 -17.92 -4.97 10.43
C TYR A 50 -16.51 -4.96 9.83
N LEU A 51 -15.65 -5.91 10.23
CA LEU A 51 -14.33 -6.07 9.62
C LEU A 51 -14.41 -6.46 8.14
N GLY A 52 -15.30 -7.39 7.79
CA GLY A 52 -15.53 -7.77 6.39
C GLY A 52 -16.02 -6.59 5.55
N MET A 53 -16.94 -5.81 6.11
CA MET A 53 -17.46 -4.59 5.49
C MET A 53 -16.35 -3.55 5.30
N ALA A 54 -15.49 -3.34 6.30
CA ALA A 54 -14.37 -2.42 6.21
C ALA A 54 -13.41 -2.77 5.06
N ASN A 55 -13.02 -4.05 4.96
CA ASN A 55 -12.16 -4.52 3.88
C ASN A 55 -12.83 -4.41 2.50
N SER A 56 -14.13 -4.69 2.43
CA SER A 56 -14.90 -4.59 1.18
C SER A 56 -15.00 -3.15 0.70
N ILE A 57 -15.33 -2.21 1.60
CA ILE A 57 -15.40 -0.77 1.30
C ILE A 57 -14.02 -0.27 0.86
N ALA A 58 -12.95 -0.63 1.58
CA ALA A 58 -11.59 -0.27 1.20
C ALA A 58 -11.25 -0.77 -0.21
N SER A 59 -11.55 -2.04 -0.50
CA SER A 59 -11.26 -2.67 -1.80
C SER A 59 -12.02 -2.00 -2.94
N ILE A 60 -13.30 -1.69 -2.75
CA ILE A 60 -14.13 -0.98 -3.75
C ILE A 60 -13.56 0.41 -4.02
N ILE A 61 -13.23 1.17 -2.97
CA ILE A 61 -12.66 2.51 -3.12
C ILE A 61 -11.32 2.42 -3.86
N VAL A 62 -10.42 1.54 -3.45
CA VAL A 62 -9.14 1.35 -4.15
C VAL A 62 -9.35 0.98 -5.62
N ALA A 63 -10.25 0.03 -5.90
CA ALA A 63 -10.55 -0.39 -7.27
C ALA A 63 -11.10 0.75 -8.14
N LEU A 64 -11.95 1.61 -7.58
CA LEU A 64 -12.48 2.76 -8.29
C LEU A 64 -11.41 3.82 -8.58
N PHE A 65 -10.48 4.06 -7.65
CA PHE A 65 -9.41 5.05 -7.83
C PHE A 65 -8.24 4.52 -8.67
N ALA A 66 -8.00 3.22 -8.71
CA ALA A 66 -6.91 2.58 -9.43
C ALA A 66 -6.75 3.04 -10.90
N PRO A 67 -7.80 3.05 -11.76
CA PRO A 67 -7.62 3.49 -13.15
C PRO A 67 -7.23 4.96 -13.28
N PHE A 68 -7.75 5.83 -12.41
CA PHE A 68 -7.41 7.25 -12.43
C PHE A 68 -5.98 7.49 -11.97
N LEU A 69 -5.58 6.86 -10.87
CA LEU A 69 -4.22 6.97 -10.34
C LEU A 69 -3.20 6.34 -11.29
N GLY A 70 -3.55 5.22 -11.94
CA GLY A 70 -2.73 4.58 -12.97
C GLY A 70 -2.50 5.50 -14.17
N ALA A 71 -3.56 6.10 -14.72
CA ALA A 71 -3.43 7.04 -15.82
C ALA A 71 -2.53 8.25 -15.47
N ILE A 72 -2.63 8.76 -14.23
CA ILE A 72 -1.74 9.82 -13.72
C ILE A 72 -0.30 9.31 -13.58
N ALA A 73 -0.12 8.07 -13.11
CA ALA A 73 1.18 7.44 -12.96
C ALA A 73 1.86 7.19 -14.32
N ASP A 74 1.11 6.94 -15.38
CA ASP A 74 1.64 6.70 -16.73
C ASP A 74 2.08 8.00 -17.40
N GLN A 75 1.31 9.08 -17.27
CA GLN A 75 1.56 10.35 -17.96
C GLN A 75 2.32 11.40 -17.13
N GLY A 76 2.33 11.26 -15.81
CA GLY A 76 2.85 12.27 -14.90
C GLY A 76 4.36 12.26 -14.72
N THR A 77 4.99 13.44 -14.71
CA THR A 77 6.41 13.62 -14.32
C THR A 77 6.61 13.68 -12.80
N ALA A 78 5.53 13.80 -12.02
CA ALA A 78 5.55 13.99 -10.57
C ALA A 78 5.35 12.70 -9.75
N LYS A 79 5.59 11.52 -10.33
CA LYS A 79 5.33 10.19 -9.72
C LYS A 79 5.86 10.07 -8.28
N LYS A 80 7.08 10.55 -8.02
CA LYS A 80 7.69 10.56 -6.67
C LYS A 80 6.90 11.39 -5.68
N LYS A 81 6.39 12.56 -6.08
CA LYS A 81 5.60 13.43 -5.20
C LYS A 81 4.27 12.76 -4.81
N PHE A 82 3.61 12.11 -5.77
CA PHE A 82 2.39 11.36 -5.51
C PHE A 82 2.65 10.16 -4.59
N LEU A 83 3.71 9.38 -4.85
CA LEU A 83 4.14 8.30 -3.95
C LEU A 83 4.26 8.79 -2.50
N PHE A 84 5.02 9.86 -2.26
CA PHE A 84 5.18 10.41 -0.91
C PHE A 84 3.86 10.91 -0.31
N THR A 85 2.99 11.52 -1.12
CA THR A 85 1.69 12.03 -0.65
C THR A 85 0.79 10.89 -0.17
N PHE A 86 0.68 9.82 -0.97
CA PHE A 86 -0.13 8.65 -0.63
C PHE A 86 0.47 7.83 0.52
N ALA A 87 1.80 7.68 0.56
CA ALA A 87 2.48 7.05 1.68
C ALA A 87 2.26 7.83 2.99
N TYR A 88 2.36 9.16 2.94
CA TYR A 88 2.11 10.01 4.10
C TYR A 88 0.64 9.95 4.55
N LEU A 89 -0.30 9.92 3.60
CA LEU A 89 -1.71 9.67 3.91
C LEU A 89 -1.87 8.35 4.68
N GLY A 90 -1.26 7.27 4.20
CA GLY A 90 -1.26 5.97 4.90
C GLY A 90 -0.76 6.08 6.34
N ILE A 91 0.40 6.71 6.53
CA ILE A 91 1.03 6.90 7.85
C ILE A 91 0.13 7.71 8.79
N VAL A 92 -0.39 8.85 8.34
CA VAL A 92 -1.22 9.74 9.17
C VAL A 92 -2.54 9.06 9.53
N MET A 93 -3.14 8.31 8.60
CA MET A 93 -4.40 7.61 8.86
C MET A 93 -4.20 6.43 9.81
N THR A 94 -3.12 5.66 9.67
CA THR A 94 -2.78 4.59 10.62
C THR A 94 -2.43 5.15 12.01
N GLY A 95 -1.68 6.24 12.08
CA GLY A 95 -1.41 6.93 13.35
C GLY A 95 -2.65 7.53 14.00
N GLY A 96 -3.60 8.01 13.19
CA GLY A 96 -4.88 8.57 13.62
C GLY A 96 -5.80 7.57 14.32
N LEU A 97 -5.60 6.25 14.12
CA LEU A 97 -6.33 5.22 14.85
C LEU A 97 -6.15 5.32 16.38
N TRP A 98 -5.06 5.92 16.85
CA TRP A 98 -4.83 6.16 18.28
C TRP A 98 -5.89 7.07 18.93
N ILE A 99 -6.52 7.95 18.15
CA ILE A 99 -7.52 8.91 18.63
C ILE A 99 -8.92 8.28 18.68
N VAL A 100 -9.11 7.10 18.07
CA VAL A 100 -10.43 6.47 17.98
C VAL A 100 -10.78 5.79 19.30
N ASP A 101 -11.87 6.25 19.91
CA ASP A 101 -12.40 5.73 21.17
C ASP A 101 -12.93 4.29 21.06
N LYS A 102 -12.98 3.62 22.21
CA LYS A 102 -13.51 2.26 22.33
C LYS A 102 -14.96 2.17 21.82
N GLY A 103 -15.24 1.16 20.99
CA GLY A 103 -16.57 0.93 20.43
C GLY A 103 -16.95 1.81 19.23
N TYR A 104 -16.14 2.81 18.86
CA TYR A 104 -16.35 3.65 17.69
C TYR A 104 -15.84 3.00 16.40
N TRP A 105 -16.45 1.87 16.03
CA TRP A 105 -16.02 1.08 14.88
C TRP A 105 -16.09 1.84 13.56
N GLN A 106 -17.07 2.74 13.37
CA GLN A 106 -17.22 3.51 12.12
C GLN A 106 -16.00 4.41 11.86
N MET A 107 -15.49 5.06 12.90
CA MET A 107 -14.28 5.87 12.82
C MET A 107 -13.07 4.99 12.51
N ALA A 108 -12.91 3.86 13.20
CA ALA A 108 -11.83 2.91 12.91
C ALA A 108 -11.85 2.41 11.46
N VAL A 109 -13.03 2.10 10.92
CA VAL A 109 -13.22 1.74 9.51
C VAL A 109 -12.82 2.87 8.58
N LEU A 110 -13.24 4.11 8.86
CA LEU A 110 -12.89 5.26 8.03
C LEU A 110 -11.38 5.48 7.94
N PHE A 111 -10.69 5.49 9.08
CA PHE A 111 -9.23 5.62 9.14
C PHE A 111 -8.54 4.47 8.40
N TYR A 112 -9.01 3.23 8.57
CA TYR A 112 -8.45 2.09 7.88
C TYR A 112 -8.63 2.14 6.36
N VAL A 113 -9.82 2.53 5.89
CA VAL A 113 -10.12 2.68 4.46
C VAL A 113 -9.20 3.74 3.83
N LEU A 114 -9.02 4.88 4.49
CA LEU A 114 -8.12 5.94 4.01
C LEU A 114 -6.65 5.51 4.07
N ALA A 115 -6.25 4.74 5.08
CA ALA A 115 -4.91 4.17 5.17
C ALA A 115 -4.65 3.16 4.04
N ALA A 116 -5.62 2.28 3.75
CA ALA A 116 -5.56 1.32 2.65
C ALA A 116 -5.50 2.03 1.29
N LEU A 117 -6.26 3.11 1.09
CA LEU A 117 -6.17 3.95 -0.10
C LEU A 117 -4.79 4.61 -0.24
N GLY A 118 -4.23 5.11 0.86
CA GLY A 118 -2.86 5.61 0.93
C GLY A 118 -1.83 4.55 0.51
N PHE A 119 -1.91 3.37 1.11
CA PHE A 119 -1.03 2.24 0.80
C PHE A 119 -1.13 1.83 -0.69
N SER A 120 -2.32 1.52 -1.18
CA SER A 120 -2.55 1.10 -2.56
C SER A 120 -2.17 2.19 -3.57
N GLY A 121 -2.53 3.45 -3.30
CA GLY A 121 -2.17 4.57 -4.16
C GLY A 121 -0.65 4.74 -4.26
N SER A 122 0.05 4.63 -3.13
CA SER A 122 1.51 4.73 -3.10
C SER A 122 2.20 3.61 -3.90
N ASN A 123 1.63 2.40 -3.88
CA ASN A 123 2.12 1.25 -4.63
C ASN A 123 1.99 1.44 -6.15
N ILE A 124 0.87 1.99 -6.63
CA ILE A 124 0.69 2.31 -8.06
C ILE A 124 1.81 3.21 -8.57
N PHE A 125 2.14 4.28 -7.82
CA PHE A 125 3.22 5.19 -8.22
C PHE A 125 4.62 4.57 -8.04
N TYR A 126 4.81 3.74 -7.01
CA TYR A 126 6.05 2.99 -6.80
C TYR A 126 6.34 2.03 -7.95
N ASP A 127 5.35 1.25 -8.39
CA ASP A 127 5.50 0.30 -9.49
C ASP A 127 5.80 1.04 -10.80
N SER A 128 5.17 2.19 -11.02
CA SER A 128 5.43 3.02 -12.21
C SER A 128 6.84 3.64 -12.27
N LEU A 129 7.61 3.59 -11.17
CA LEU A 129 9.00 4.05 -11.07
C LEU A 129 10.01 2.92 -11.31
N LEU A 130 9.58 1.64 -11.27
CA LEU A 130 10.43 0.46 -11.50
C LEU A 130 11.25 0.54 -12.80
N PRO A 131 10.68 0.93 -13.96
CA PRO A 131 11.45 1.00 -15.22
C PRO A 131 12.62 1.99 -15.16
N GLY A 132 12.56 2.98 -14.27
CA GLY A 132 13.66 3.94 -14.08
C GLY A 132 14.73 3.46 -13.08
N VAL A 133 14.44 2.44 -12.28
CA VAL A 133 15.39 1.87 -11.28
C VAL A 133 16.07 0.62 -11.83
N ALA A 134 15.34 -0.19 -12.61
CA ALA A 134 15.90 -1.33 -13.33
C ALA A 134 16.57 -0.81 -14.61
N SER A 135 17.90 -0.69 -14.61
CA SER A 135 18.64 -0.34 -15.83
C SER A 135 18.35 -1.35 -16.95
N GLU A 136 18.01 -0.86 -18.16
CA GLU A 136 17.69 -1.65 -19.37
C GLU A 136 18.72 -2.76 -19.66
N LYS A 137 19.96 -2.56 -19.23
CA LYS A 137 21.10 -3.45 -19.49
C LYS A 137 20.94 -4.84 -18.87
N LYS A 138 20.10 -5.02 -17.84
CA LYS A 138 19.94 -6.32 -17.16
C LYS A 138 18.87 -7.21 -17.81
N VAL A 139 17.87 -6.63 -18.47
CA VAL A 139 16.79 -7.36 -19.16
C VAL A 139 17.28 -7.93 -20.51
N ILE A 140 18.13 -7.20 -21.23
CA ILE A 140 18.70 -7.68 -22.49
C ILE A 140 19.70 -8.82 -22.24
N MET A 141 20.47 -8.79 -21.15
CA MET A 141 21.47 -9.83 -20.86
C MET A 141 20.83 -11.20 -20.51
N SER A 142 19.65 -11.23 -19.89
CA SER A 142 18.94 -12.51 -19.63
C SER A 142 18.41 -13.15 -20.91
N HIS A 143 17.92 -12.34 -21.87
CA HIS A 143 17.51 -12.86 -23.18
C HIS A 143 18.69 -13.32 -24.04
N LEU A 144 19.87 -12.69 -23.90
CA LEU A 144 21.09 -13.16 -24.57
C LEU A 144 21.59 -14.48 -23.97
N TRP A 145 21.55 -14.65 -22.65
CA TRP A 145 21.91 -15.90 -21.98
C TRP A 145 20.99 -17.07 -22.38
N ASP A 146 19.67 -16.85 -22.43
CA ASP A 146 18.72 -17.89 -22.85
C ASP A 146 18.87 -18.28 -24.33
N SER A 147 19.39 -17.38 -25.19
CA SER A 147 19.63 -17.68 -26.61
C SER A 147 20.90 -18.49 -26.89
N GLU A 148 21.85 -18.52 -25.95
CA GLU A 148 23.11 -19.28 -26.10
C GLU A 148 22.99 -20.77 -25.73
N TRP A 149 21.92 -21.16 -25.01
CA TRP A 149 21.67 -22.55 -24.58
C TRP A 149 20.59 -23.28 -25.41
N VAL A 150 20.08 -22.66 -26.47
CA VAL A 150 19.00 -23.21 -27.33
C VAL A 150 19.53 -23.74 -28.68
N ILE A 151 20.83 -24.07 -28.77
CA ILE A 151 21.43 -24.80 -29.90
C ILE A 151 21.83 -26.20 -29.47
#